data_AF-A0A953B9M6-F1
#
_entry.id   AF-A0A953B9M6-F1
#
_cell.length_a   1.000
_cell.length_b   1.000
_cell.length_c   1.000
_cell.angle_alpha   90.00
_cell.angle_beta   90.00
_cell.angle_gamma   90.00
#
_symmetry.space_group_name_H-M   'P 1'
#
loop_
_entity.id
_entity.type
_entity.pdbx_description
1 polymer ?
#
loop_
_entity_poly.entity_id
_entity_poly.type
_entity_poly.pdbx_seq_one_letter_code
_entity_poly.pdbx_strand_id
1 'polypeptide(L)'
;MDTDIFEHLTAFRREWQTPIWRFSCHGREVLKRVIMPYGQNTVYVEYRLLAGEPVTLRLRPFITFRMPDAPLSEAGRGPFLLTAMRERYEVQVCEGVTPLKLGLRPHAGVFVMDSHISCDVSYRIDRDRGSLHVEDLESPGYFTVQLRPDRPVAFVASMEPWENLQHSPDAVFDAERARLLKLIPQAETADSFETKLALAADQFIVFPGSRMEEHAFALASGDEARTVIAGYHWFTDWGRNTMISLEGLTLSTGRHREARAILRTYARYIRDGLLPNLFPEGERTGLYHTADATLWYFHALDRYYEVTKDRDTLMVLYPILKSVIEHHFNGTHFGIGIDTKDGLLKAGAPGYALTWMDAKVEDWVVTPRRGKPVEIQGLWYNAIRLMGEWAGELGEGSDRWDGLAKQVGDSFNARFWYSSGGYLY
;
A
#
# COMPACT_ATOMS: atom_id res chain seq x y z
N MET A 1 -2.73 4.74 33.94
CA MET A 1 -3.70 4.29 32.91
C MET A 1 -3.07 3.42 31.83
N ASP A 2 -1.74 3.24 31.76
CA ASP A 2 -1.15 2.51 30.62
C ASP A 2 -1.45 0.99 30.60
N THR A 3 -1.76 0.37 31.74
CA THR A 3 -2.09 -1.07 31.81
C THR A 3 -3.58 -1.39 31.72
N ASP A 4 -4.46 -0.47 32.11
CA ASP A 4 -5.90 -0.75 32.32
C ASP A 4 -6.81 0.05 31.38
N ILE A 5 -6.26 0.64 30.30
CA ILE A 5 -7.02 1.51 29.39
C ILE A 5 -8.24 0.82 28.75
N PHE A 6 -8.18 -0.51 28.61
CA PHE A 6 -9.28 -1.33 28.11
C PHE A 6 -10.46 -1.40 29.09
N GLU A 7 -10.21 -1.29 30.41
CA GLU A 7 -11.26 -1.29 31.44
C GLU A 7 -12.10 -0.02 31.41
N HIS A 8 -11.53 1.07 30.89
CA HIS A 8 -12.19 2.36 30.75
C HIS A 8 -12.79 2.59 29.36
N LEU A 9 -12.53 1.73 28.38
CA LEU A 9 -13.03 1.87 27.02
C LEU A 9 -14.55 1.56 26.98
N THR A 10 -15.36 2.55 26.63
CA THR A 10 -16.83 2.39 26.56
C THR A 10 -17.34 2.24 25.13
N ALA A 11 -16.63 2.79 24.15
CA ALA A 11 -16.97 2.62 22.74
C ALA A 11 -15.77 2.76 21.83
N PHE A 12 -15.77 1.99 20.75
CA PHE A 12 -14.94 2.20 19.58
C PHE A 12 -15.83 2.35 18.36
N ARG A 13 -15.54 3.34 17.51
CA ARG A 13 -16.17 3.48 16.21
C ARG A 13 -15.19 4.05 15.20
N ARG A 14 -15.52 3.89 13.94
CA ARG A 14 -14.85 4.55 12.84
C ARG A 14 -15.80 5.57 12.23
N GLU A 15 -15.38 6.83 12.16
CA GLU A 15 -16.06 7.86 11.39
C GLU A 15 -15.19 8.13 10.16
N TRP A 16 -15.71 7.85 8.95
CA TRP A 16 -14.93 7.86 7.72
C TRP A 16 -13.73 6.91 7.79
N GLN A 17 -12.49 7.42 7.70
CA GLN A 17 -11.27 6.68 7.96
C GLN A 17 -10.63 7.01 9.33
N THR A 18 -11.32 7.78 10.19
CA THR A 18 -10.83 8.18 11.52
C THR A 18 -11.30 7.20 12.59
N PRO A 19 -10.41 6.48 13.27
CA PRO A 19 -10.76 5.69 14.44
C PRO A 19 -10.99 6.61 15.66
N ILE A 20 -12.06 6.32 16.40
CA ILE A 20 -12.51 7.09 17.57
C ILE A 20 -12.77 6.13 18.73
N TRP A 21 -12.15 6.44 19.86
CA TRP A 21 -12.36 5.74 21.12
C TRP A 21 -13.02 6.68 22.13
N ARG A 22 -13.95 6.16 22.92
CA ARG A 22 -14.52 6.84 24.08
C ARG A 22 -14.16 6.09 25.34
N PHE A 23 -13.70 6.82 26.33
CA PHE A 23 -13.31 6.31 27.63
C PHE A 23 -14.18 6.94 28.72
N SER A 24 -14.57 6.15 29.71
CA SER A 24 -15.22 6.63 30.94
C SER A 24 -14.38 6.23 32.14
N CYS A 25 -13.96 7.22 32.93
CA CYS A 25 -13.11 6.99 34.09
C CYS A 25 -13.38 8.06 35.17
N HIS A 26 -13.70 7.64 36.39
CA HIS A 26 -13.95 8.51 37.54
C HIS A 26 -14.87 9.71 37.25
N GLY A 27 -16.03 9.45 36.62
CA GLY A 27 -17.03 10.47 36.30
C GLY A 27 -16.64 11.42 35.16
N ARG A 28 -15.60 11.09 34.39
CA ARG A 28 -15.16 11.84 33.21
C ARG A 28 -15.32 11.01 31.97
N GLU A 29 -15.70 11.66 30.88
CA GLU A 29 -15.75 11.05 29.55
C GLU A 29 -14.70 11.69 28.65
N VAL A 30 -13.78 10.88 28.12
CA VAL A 30 -12.71 11.34 27.25
C VAL A 30 -12.85 10.68 25.88
N LEU A 31 -12.81 11.49 24.82
CA LEU A 31 -12.73 11.03 23.45
C LEU A 31 -11.27 11.08 22.98
N LYS A 32 -10.80 10.02 22.34
CA LYS A 32 -9.55 9.97 21.57
C LYS A 32 -9.87 9.73 20.11
N ARG A 33 -9.26 10.48 19.20
CA ARG A 33 -9.31 10.19 17.76
C ARG A 33 -7.94 10.38 17.11
N VAL A 34 -7.65 9.59 16.09
CA VAL A 34 -6.34 9.59 15.41
C VAL A 34 -6.53 9.87 13.93
N ILE A 35 -5.68 10.72 13.36
CA ILE A 35 -5.66 10.99 11.92
C ILE A 35 -4.24 11.16 11.42
N MET A 36 -4.00 10.64 10.22
CA MET A 36 -2.80 10.90 9.43
C MET A 36 -3.26 11.72 8.21
N PRO A 37 -2.97 13.04 8.17
CA PRO A 37 -3.44 13.89 7.08
C PRO A 37 -2.91 13.39 5.74
N TYR A 38 -3.77 13.35 4.72
CA TYR A 38 -3.38 12.82 3.41
C TYR A 38 -2.17 13.57 2.82
N GLY A 39 -1.19 12.80 2.37
CA GLY A 39 0.03 13.32 1.76
C GLY A 39 1.04 13.96 2.72
N GLN A 40 0.87 13.76 4.03
CA GLN A 40 1.80 14.27 5.05
C GLN A 40 2.36 13.15 5.91
N ASN A 41 3.65 13.21 6.20
CA ASN A 41 4.30 12.36 7.20
C ASN A 41 4.01 12.88 8.61
N THR A 42 2.73 12.92 8.98
CA THR A 42 2.23 13.51 10.21
C THR A 42 1.11 12.66 10.82
N VAL A 43 1.09 12.55 12.15
CA VAL A 43 -0.04 11.99 12.91
C VAL A 43 -0.53 13.00 13.93
N TYR A 44 -1.84 13.15 14.03
CA TYR A 44 -2.54 13.87 15.10
C TYR A 44 -3.29 12.86 15.97
N VAL A 45 -3.03 12.89 17.27
CA VAL A 45 -3.77 12.13 18.29
C VAL A 45 -4.51 13.13 19.16
N GLU A 46 -5.80 13.34 18.87
CA GLU A 46 -6.63 14.32 19.57
C GLU A 46 -7.36 13.70 20.76
N TYR A 47 -7.41 14.47 21.84
CA TYR A 47 -8.14 14.20 23.07
C TYR A 47 -9.15 15.31 23.34
N ARG A 48 -10.39 14.93 23.71
CA ARG A 48 -11.45 15.84 24.15
C ARG A 48 -12.06 15.35 25.46
N LEU A 49 -12.31 16.26 26.40
CA LEU A 49 -13.13 15.96 27.57
C LEU A 49 -14.60 16.23 27.19
N LEU A 50 -15.40 15.18 27.05
CA LEU A 50 -16.81 15.30 26.70
C LEU A 50 -17.68 15.63 27.91
N ALA A 51 -17.33 15.12 29.08
CA ALA A 51 -18.05 15.35 30.33
C ALA A 51 -17.12 15.22 31.54
N GLY A 52 -17.49 15.88 32.64
CA GLY A 52 -16.77 15.86 33.91
C GLY A 52 -15.83 17.06 34.12
N GLU A 53 -15.24 17.11 35.31
CA GLU A 53 -14.31 18.18 35.71
C GLU A 53 -12.98 18.13 34.94
N PRO A 54 -12.33 19.29 34.70
CA PRO A 54 -11.02 19.35 34.05
C PRO A 54 -10.01 18.35 34.60
N VAL A 55 -9.17 17.81 33.73
CA VAL A 55 -8.20 16.76 34.08
C VAL A 55 -6.83 17.09 33.49
N THR A 56 -5.77 16.75 34.23
CA THR A 56 -4.41 16.84 33.70
C THR A 56 -4.14 15.63 32.80
N LEU A 57 -3.90 15.89 31.52
CA LEU A 57 -3.51 14.89 30.55
C LEU A 57 -1.98 14.83 30.47
N ARG A 58 -1.41 13.64 30.73
CA ARG A 58 0.01 13.35 30.54
C ARG A 58 0.19 12.46 29.32
N LEU A 59 0.97 12.91 28.34
CA LEU A 59 1.24 12.19 27.09
C LEU A 59 2.73 11.90 26.98
N ARG A 60 3.11 10.64 27.12
CA ARG A 60 4.49 10.15 27.00
C ARG A 60 4.68 9.43 25.66
N PRO A 61 5.33 10.04 24.66
CA PRO A 61 5.70 9.31 23.45
C PRO A 61 6.85 8.35 23.75
N PHE A 62 6.68 7.11 23.29
CA PHE A 62 7.71 6.10 23.21
C PHE A 62 8.12 5.97 21.75
N ILE A 63 9.42 6.04 21.48
CA ILE A 63 9.96 6.25 20.14
C ILE A 63 10.95 5.14 19.83
N THR A 64 10.82 4.60 18.62
CA THR A 64 11.72 3.62 18.02
C THR A 64 11.93 4.02 16.57
N PHE A 65 13.10 3.73 16.02
CA PHE A 65 13.41 4.02 14.63
C PHE A 65 14.02 2.80 13.99
N ARG A 66 13.22 2.16 13.13
CA ARG A 66 13.58 1.01 12.32
C ARG A 66 12.70 0.98 11.09
N MET A 67 13.16 0.31 10.05
CA MET A 67 12.30 -0.04 8.92
C MET A 67 11.22 -1.01 9.42
N PRO A 68 10.01 -1.02 8.82
CA PRO A 68 8.92 -1.90 9.25
C PRO A 68 9.29 -3.39 9.30
N ASP A 69 10.17 -3.83 8.39
CA ASP A 69 10.66 -5.20 8.22
C ASP A 69 11.99 -5.48 8.94
N ALA A 70 12.65 -4.46 9.50
CA ALA A 70 13.92 -4.63 10.20
C ALA A 70 13.72 -5.39 11.53
N PRO A 71 14.68 -6.26 11.91
CA PRO A 71 14.69 -6.91 13.22
C PRO A 71 14.53 -5.91 14.37
N LEU A 72 13.82 -6.29 15.43
CA LEU A 72 13.66 -5.43 16.62
C LEU A 72 14.99 -5.07 17.30
N SER A 73 16.04 -5.87 17.08
CA SER A 73 17.40 -5.58 17.52
C SER A 73 18.05 -4.40 16.80
N GLU A 74 17.57 -4.04 15.61
CA GLU A 74 18.08 -2.93 14.80
C GLU A 74 17.37 -1.60 15.07
N ALA A 75 16.39 -1.59 16.00
CA ALA A 75 15.82 -0.36 16.49
C ALA A 75 16.94 0.57 16.97
N GLY A 76 17.02 1.77 16.38
CA GLY A 76 17.88 2.83 16.89
C GLY A 76 17.46 3.12 18.32
N ARG A 77 18.25 2.66 19.29
CA ARG A 77 18.09 2.96 20.71
C ARG A 77 18.88 4.24 20.98
N GLY A 78 18.34 5.14 21.81
CA GLY A 78 18.97 6.41 22.08
C GLY A 78 20.30 6.30 22.83
N PRO A 79 20.84 7.44 23.31
CA PRO A 79 20.10 8.69 23.53
C PRO A 79 19.84 9.46 22.24
N PHE A 80 18.57 9.83 22.01
CA PHE A 80 18.22 10.75 20.92
C PHE A 80 18.52 12.19 21.31
N LEU A 81 19.05 12.98 20.37
CA LEU A 81 19.25 14.42 20.60
C LEU A 81 17.89 15.12 20.54
N LEU A 82 17.48 15.71 21.67
CA LEU A 82 16.28 16.55 21.77
C LEU A 82 16.66 18.04 21.69
N THR A 83 16.16 18.73 20.68
CA THR A 83 16.23 20.20 20.58
C THR A 83 14.88 20.80 20.94
N ALA A 84 14.86 21.72 21.91
CA ALA A 84 13.66 22.45 22.33
C ALA A 84 13.80 23.95 22.04
N MET A 85 12.90 24.51 21.22
CA MET A 85 12.90 25.95 20.89
C MET A 85 11.47 26.48 20.79
N ARG A 86 11.07 27.39 21.69
CA ARG A 86 9.75 28.07 21.65
C ARG A 86 8.59 27.10 21.40
N GLU A 87 8.46 26.08 22.26
CA GLU A 87 7.39 25.05 22.23
C GLU A 87 7.47 24.08 21.03
N ARG A 88 8.59 24.09 20.30
CA ARG A 88 8.93 23.12 19.26
C ARG A 88 9.93 22.13 19.82
N TYR A 89 9.62 20.84 19.70
CA TYR A 89 10.46 19.76 20.19
C TYR A 89 10.85 18.89 19.01
N GLU A 90 12.14 18.77 18.77
CA GLU A 90 12.69 17.99 17.67
C GLU A 90 13.57 16.88 18.22
N VAL A 91 13.29 15.65 17.81
CA VAL A 91 14.05 14.45 18.15
C VAL A 91 14.87 14.08 16.92
N GLN A 92 16.19 14.27 17.01
CA GLN A 92 17.12 13.82 16.00
C GLN A 92 17.43 12.34 16.22
N VAL A 93 17.20 11.56 15.17
CA VAL A 93 17.28 10.10 15.18
C VAL A 93 18.67 9.62 14.80
N CYS A 94 19.13 10.07 13.64
CA CYS A 94 20.43 9.78 13.06
C CYS A 94 20.82 10.93 12.13
N GLU A 95 22.10 11.04 11.81
CA GLU A 95 22.60 12.09 10.93
C GLU A 95 22.00 11.97 9.52
N GLY A 96 21.62 13.08 8.90
CA GLY A 96 21.07 13.13 7.54
C GLY A 96 19.57 12.81 7.40
N VAL A 97 18.91 12.38 8.47
CA VAL A 97 17.44 12.17 8.48
C VAL A 97 16.72 13.39 9.04
N THR A 98 15.56 13.72 8.48
CA THR A 98 14.73 14.83 8.96
C THR A 98 14.30 14.58 10.42
N PRO A 99 14.53 15.53 11.34
CA PRO A 99 14.15 15.34 12.73
C PRO A 99 12.65 15.12 12.91
N LEU A 100 12.30 14.23 13.84
CA LEU A 100 10.92 13.99 14.27
C LEU A 100 10.45 15.17 15.14
N LYS A 101 9.46 15.91 14.67
CA LYS A 101 8.87 17.04 15.37
C LYS A 101 7.72 16.57 16.25
N LEU A 102 7.75 16.96 17.51
CA LEU A 102 6.74 16.63 18.52
C LEU A 102 6.14 17.91 19.10
N GLY A 103 4.84 17.90 19.37
CA GLY A 103 4.20 19.02 20.05
C GLY A 103 2.73 18.83 20.35
N LEU A 104 2.15 19.80 21.06
CA LEU A 104 0.70 19.87 21.29
C LEU A 104 0.06 20.98 20.46
N ARG A 105 -1.18 20.74 20.00
CA ARG A 105 -2.00 21.70 19.23
C ARG A 105 -3.45 21.72 19.72
N PRO A 106 -4.17 22.85 19.60
CA PRO A 106 -3.65 24.17 19.19
C PRO A 106 -2.88 24.87 20.32
N HIS A 107 -3.01 24.40 21.56
CA HIS A 107 -2.35 24.96 22.73
C HIS A 107 -1.07 24.19 23.06
N ALA A 108 0.00 24.93 23.33
CA ALA A 108 1.18 24.33 23.93
C ALA A 108 0.87 23.86 25.36
N GLY A 109 1.41 22.69 25.70
CA GLY A 109 1.52 22.24 27.08
C GLY A 109 2.94 22.43 27.58
N VAL A 110 3.21 21.91 28.78
CA VAL A 110 4.57 21.85 29.30
C VAL A 110 5.17 20.51 28.90
N PHE A 111 6.32 20.53 28.24
CA PHE A 111 7.13 19.33 28.09
C PHE A 111 8.08 19.20 29.28
N VAL A 112 8.06 18.03 29.91
CA VAL A 112 8.95 17.67 31.01
C VAL A 112 9.97 16.68 30.48
N MET A 113 11.24 17.09 30.49
CA MET A 113 12.37 16.20 30.22
C MET A 113 12.48 15.19 31.36
N ASP A 114 12.10 13.96 31.09
CA ASP A 114 12.07 12.85 32.04
C ASP A 114 12.29 11.57 31.24
N SER A 115 13.54 11.33 30.86
CA SER A 115 13.90 10.19 30.02
C SER A 115 13.52 8.88 30.72
N HIS A 116 12.86 8.00 29.96
CA HIS A 116 12.37 6.73 30.48
C HIS A 116 12.47 5.65 29.43
N ILE A 117 12.93 4.47 29.85
CA ILE A 117 12.94 3.26 29.03
C ILE A 117 11.81 2.36 29.52
N SER A 118 10.87 2.05 28.64
CA SER A 118 9.88 1.00 28.86
C SER A 118 10.45 -0.30 28.35
N CYS A 119 10.79 -1.21 29.27
CA CYS A 119 11.30 -2.52 28.90
C CYS A 119 10.16 -3.48 28.52
N ASP A 120 10.51 -4.50 27.73
CA ASP A 120 9.66 -5.64 27.41
C ASP A 120 8.29 -5.29 26.77
N VAL A 121 8.26 -4.27 25.91
CA VAL A 121 7.04 -3.88 25.19
C VAL A 121 6.69 -4.96 24.16
N SER A 122 5.50 -5.54 24.27
CA SER A 122 5.06 -6.68 23.46
C SER A 122 4.14 -6.28 22.30
N TYR A 123 4.59 -6.52 21.07
CA TYR A 123 3.79 -6.43 19.84
C TYR A 123 2.95 -7.69 19.65
N ARG A 124 1.70 -7.64 20.10
CA ARG A 124 0.79 -8.80 20.12
C ARG A 124 0.62 -9.45 18.75
N ILE A 125 0.54 -8.67 17.68
CA ILE A 125 0.34 -9.21 16.34
C ILE A 125 1.59 -9.91 15.81
N ASP A 126 2.78 -9.36 16.05
CA ASP A 126 4.04 -10.00 15.65
C ASP A 126 4.26 -11.30 16.43
N ARG A 127 3.89 -11.32 17.72
CA ARG A 127 3.91 -12.53 18.56
C ARG A 127 3.02 -13.62 17.97
N ASP A 128 1.79 -13.27 17.62
CA ASP A 128 0.80 -14.23 17.09
C ASP A 128 1.21 -14.76 15.71
N ARG A 129 2.08 -14.04 14.98
CA ARG A 129 2.72 -14.49 13.74
C ARG A 129 4.00 -15.31 13.96
N GLY A 130 4.47 -15.45 15.19
CA GLY A 130 5.72 -16.14 15.53
C GLY A 130 6.99 -15.32 15.24
N SER A 131 6.86 -14.01 15.04
CA SER A 131 7.99 -13.09 14.81
C SER A 131 8.61 -12.61 16.14
N LEU A 132 9.79 -11.99 16.05
CA LEU A 132 10.32 -11.18 17.15
C LEU A 132 9.31 -10.08 17.46
N HIS A 133 8.94 -9.95 18.73
CA HIS A 133 7.78 -9.16 19.15
C HIS A 133 7.97 -8.41 20.47
N VAL A 134 9.18 -8.42 21.04
CA VAL A 134 9.49 -7.70 22.27
C VAL A 134 10.62 -6.72 21.98
N GLU A 135 10.41 -5.45 22.34
CA GLU A 135 11.46 -4.44 22.28
C GLU A 135 11.42 -3.50 23.50
N ASP A 136 12.56 -2.88 23.79
CA ASP A 136 12.64 -1.80 24.76
C ASP A 136 12.44 -0.47 24.01
N LEU A 137 11.57 0.39 24.55
CA LEU A 137 11.24 1.67 23.95
C LEU A 137 11.75 2.83 24.80
N GLU A 138 12.39 3.80 24.16
CA GLU A 138 12.85 5.01 24.84
C GLU A 138 11.86 6.16 24.69
N SER A 139 11.73 6.95 25.74
CA SER A 139 10.93 8.16 25.78
C SER A 139 11.79 9.33 26.22
N PRO A 140 11.84 10.46 25.47
CA PRO A 140 12.60 11.64 25.87
C PRO A 140 11.95 12.42 27.03
N GLY A 141 10.70 12.12 27.38
CA GLY A 141 9.92 12.86 28.35
C GLY A 141 8.42 12.77 28.08
N TYR A 142 7.65 13.67 28.68
CA TYR A 142 6.20 13.71 28.49
C TYR A 142 5.67 15.14 28.40
N PHE A 143 4.55 15.29 27.70
CA PHE A 143 3.78 16.52 27.70
C PHE A 143 2.73 16.49 28.81
N THR A 144 2.51 17.62 29.47
CA THR A 144 1.41 17.82 30.41
C THR A 144 0.57 19.03 30.01
N VAL A 145 -0.75 18.86 30.05
CA VAL A 145 -1.72 19.91 29.68
C VAL A 145 -3.02 19.72 30.44
N GLN A 146 -3.72 20.80 30.77
CA GLN A 146 -5.07 20.73 31.33
C GLN A 146 -6.08 20.51 30.20
N LEU A 147 -6.73 19.34 30.19
CA LEU A 147 -7.83 19.02 29.30
C LEU A 147 -9.14 19.55 29.88
N ARG A 148 -9.88 20.34 29.10
CA ARG A 148 -11.16 20.96 29.48
C ARG A 148 -12.20 20.72 28.39
N PRO A 149 -13.51 20.80 28.68
CA PRO A 149 -14.54 20.56 27.66
C PRO A 149 -14.49 21.54 26.49
N ASP A 150 -14.05 22.78 26.76
CA ASP A 150 -13.90 23.85 25.77
C ASP A 150 -12.52 23.90 25.10
N ARG A 151 -11.57 23.03 25.51
CA ARG A 151 -10.18 23.05 25.04
C ARG A 151 -9.69 21.64 24.68
N PRO A 152 -9.99 21.17 23.45
CA PRO A 152 -9.40 19.93 22.96
C PRO A 152 -7.89 20.10 22.73
N VAL A 153 -7.16 19.00 22.78
CA VAL A 153 -5.71 18.98 22.52
C VAL A 153 -5.33 17.80 21.66
N ALA A 154 -4.48 18.03 20.67
CA ALA A 154 -3.85 16.98 19.89
C ALA A 154 -2.36 16.91 20.17
N PHE A 155 -1.86 15.71 20.40
CA PHE A 155 -0.45 15.42 20.23
C PHE A 155 -0.15 15.26 18.75
N VAL A 156 0.91 15.91 18.28
CA VAL A 156 1.35 15.91 16.89
C VAL A 156 2.75 15.33 16.84
N ALA A 157 2.95 14.35 15.98
CA ALA A 157 4.27 13.83 15.60
C ALA A 157 4.41 13.92 14.07
N SER A 158 5.50 14.51 13.58
CA SER A 158 5.64 14.83 12.15
C SER A 158 7.08 14.93 11.66
N MET A 159 7.31 14.61 10.39
CA MET A 159 8.55 14.95 9.68
C MET A 159 8.41 16.20 8.78
N GLU A 160 7.22 16.76 8.64
CA GLU A 160 6.94 17.95 7.81
C GLU A 160 7.58 19.24 8.38
N PRO A 161 7.78 20.30 7.57
CA PRO A 161 8.16 21.62 8.08
C PRO A 161 7.18 22.17 9.14
N TRP A 162 7.67 22.95 10.11
CA TRP A 162 6.84 23.48 11.21
C TRP A 162 5.69 24.37 10.73
N GLU A 163 5.84 24.99 9.56
CA GLU A 163 4.85 25.80 8.87
C GLU A 163 3.59 24.98 8.56
N ASN A 164 3.75 23.70 8.22
CA ASN A 164 2.65 22.76 7.93
C ASN A 164 1.95 22.27 9.20
N LEU A 165 2.52 22.53 10.39
CA LEU A 165 2.02 22.04 11.68
C LEU A 165 1.29 23.14 12.48
N GLN A 166 0.90 24.24 11.84
CA GLN A 166 0.21 25.35 12.51
C GLN A 166 -1.32 25.21 12.51
N HIS A 167 -1.86 24.22 11.79
CA HIS A 167 -3.30 24.00 11.68
C HIS A 167 -3.89 23.49 13.01
N SER A 168 -5.10 23.94 13.33
CA SER A 168 -5.85 23.38 14.44
C SER A 168 -6.24 21.93 14.13
N PRO A 169 -6.37 21.05 15.13
CA PRO A 169 -6.81 19.68 14.91
C PRO A 169 -8.13 19.61 14.15
N ASP A 170 -9.12 20.44 14.50
CA ASP A 170 -10.41 20.48 13.79
C ASP A 170 -10.26 20.80 12.30
N ALA A 171 -9.42 21.78 11.93
CA ALA A 171 -9.17 22.09 10.52
C ALA A 171 -8.56 20.90 9.77
N VAL A 172 -7.71 20.11 10.42
CA VAL A 172 -7.09 18.90 9.85
C VAL A 172 -8.14 17.80 9.63
N PHE A 173 -8.99 17.52 10.64
CA PHE A 173 -10.07 16.54 10.50
C PHE A 173 -11.11 16.96 9.44
N ASP A 174 -11.48 18.24 9.40
CA ASP A 174 -12.44 18.77 8.42
C ASP A 174 -11.88 18.74 7.00
N ALA A 175 -10.60 19.09 6.82
CA ALA A 175 -9.93 19.01 5.52
C ALA A 175 -9.90 17.58 4.98
N GLU A 176 -9.60 16.60 5.84
CA GLU A 176 -9.60 15.19 5.43
C GLU A 176 -11.00 14.69 5.12
N ARG A 177 -12.00 15.03 5.95
CA ARG A 177 -13.40 14.73 5.63
C ARG A 177 -13.82 15.32 4.29
N ALA A 178 -13.47 16.57 4.02
CA ALA A 178 -13.77 17.23 2.76
C ALA A 178 -13.05 16.56 1.56
N ARG A 179 -11.84 16.02 1.77
CA ARG A 179 -11.14 15.22 0.76
C ARG A 179 -11.87 13.90 0.50
N LEU A 180 -12.19 13.14 1.55
CA LEU A 180 -12.87 11.84 1.43
C LEU A 180 -14.25 11.96 0.76
N LEU A 181 -14.97 13.05 1.02
CA LEU A 181 -16.25 13.34 0.35
C LEU A 181 -16.11 13.50 -1.17
N LYS A 182 -14.95 13.92 -1.68
CA LYS A 182 -14.70 14.03 -3.13
C LYS A 182 -14.46 12.67 -3.79
N LEU A 183 -14.15 11.63 -3.01
CA LEU A 183 -13.89 10.28 -3.51
C LEU A 183 -15.16 9.43 -3.63
N ILE A 184 -16.26 9.89 -3.02
CA ILE A 184 -17.51 9.16 -3.00
C ILE A 184 -18.36 9.61 -4.19
N PRO A 185 -18.91 8.67 -4.98
CA PRO A 185 -19.85 9.00 -6.03
C PRO A 185 -21.05 9.80 -5.47
N GLN A 186 -21.45 10.88 -6.14
CA GLN A 186 -22.51 11.79 -5.66
C GLN A 186 -23.87 11.12 -5.44
N ALA A 187 -24.08 9.92 -6.01
CA ALA A 187 -25.33 9.17 -5.93
C ALA A 187 -25.44 8.26 -4.68
N GLU A 188 -24.38 8.11 -3.90
CA GLU A 188 -24.36 7.18 -2.76
C GLU A 188 -24.53 7.87 -1.40
N THR A 189 -25.18 7.17 -0.46
CA THR A 189 -25.24 7.61 0.94
C THR A 189 -23.90 7.35 1.63
N ALA A 190 -23.48 8.26 2.51
CA ALA A 190 -22.19 8.18 3.23
C ALA A 190 -21.92 6.89 4.04
N ASP A 191 -22.93 6.06 4.31
CA ASP A 191 -22.81 4.83 5.09
C ASP A 191 -23.05 3.54 4.29
N SER A 192 -23.16 3.62 2.96
CA SER A 192 -23.33 2.44 2.10
C SER A 192 -22.11 1.51 2.16
N PHE A 193 -22.31 0.24 1.80
CA PHE A 193 -21.21 -0.73 1.75
C PHE A 193 -20.19 -0.34 0.68
N GLU A 194 -20.67 0.16 -0.46
CA GLU A 194 -19.90 0.64 -1.60
C GLU A 194 -19.03 1.84 -1.22
N THR A 195 -19.60 2.82 -0.50
CA THR A 195 -18.85 3.97 0.02
C THR A 195 -17.77 3.52 1.00
N LYS A 196 -18.06 2.54 1.87
CA LYS A 196 -17.04 1.98 2.79
C LYS A 196 -15.89 1.31 2.03
N LEU A 197 -16.18 0.61 0.93
CA LEU A 197 -15.17 0.01 0.05
C LEU A 197 -14.36 1.06 -0.71
N ALA A 198 -15.01 2.07 -1.29
CA ALA A 198 -14.34 3.16 -2.00
C ALA A 198 -13.39 3.94 -1.07
N LEU A 199 -13.82 4.21 0.17
CA LEU A 199 -12.97 4.82 1.18
C LEU A 199 -11.84 3.88 1.63
N ALA A 200 -12.06 2.57 1.68
CA ALA A 200 -10.97 1.63 1.98
C ALA A 200 -9.94 1.59 0.84
N ALA A 201 -10.40 1.62 -0.42
CA ALA A 201 -9.56 1.61 -1.61
C ALA A 201 -8.58 2.79 -1.66
N ASP A 202 -9.02 3.97 -1.20
CA ASP A 202 -8.19 5.17 -1.13
C ASP A 202 -6.89 4.96 -0.34
N GLN A 203 -6.93 4.15 0.72
CA GLN A 203 -5.78 3.91 1.59
C GLN A 203 -4.64 3.18 0.89
N PHE A 204 -4.95 2.39 -0.15
CA PHE A 204 -3.95 1.55 -0.82
C PHE A 204 -3.22 2.26 -1.95
N ILE A 205 -3.74 3.40 -2.45
CA ILE A 205 -3.11 4.14 -3.54
C ILE A 205 -2.20 5.22 -2.96
N VAL A 206 -0.90 5.01 -3.12
CA VAL A 206 0.14 5.83 -2.46
C VAL A 206 1.10 6.44 -3.47
N PHE A 207 1.88 7.41 -2.98
CA PHE A 207 3.07 7.89 -3.67
C PHE A 207 4.25 6.95 -3.38
N PRO A 208 5.05 6.58 -4.39
CA PRO A 208 6.22 5.73 -4.23
C PRO A 208 7.40 6.52 -3.63
N GLY A 209 7.37 6.73 -2.30
CA GLY A 209 8.29 7.63 -1.59
C GLY A 209 9.79 7.30 -1.70
N SER A 210 10.15 6.02 -1.89
CA SER A 210 11.54 5.57 -2.05
C SER A 210 12.10 5.76 -3.48
N ARG A 211 11.22 6.03 -4.46
CA ARG A 211 11.57 6.06 -5.89
C ARG A 211 11.30 7.44 -6.50
N MET A 212 11.99 8.45 -5.97
CA MET A 212 11.84 9.85 -6.40
C MET A 212 12.05 10.10 -7.90
N GLU A 213 12.80 9.25 -8.60
CA GLU A 213 12.94 9.33 -10.07
C GLU A 213 11.58 9.17 -10.77
N GLU A 214 10.69 8.31 -10.26
CA GLU A 214 9.35 8.12 -10.82
C GLU A 214 8.56 9.43 -10.84
N HIS A 215 8.75 10.30 -9.84
CA HIS A 215 8.12 11.61 -9.80
C HIS A 215 8.56 12.51 -10.94
N ALA A 216 9.87 12.60 -11.20
CA ALA A 216 10.40 13.43 -12.28
C ALA A 216 9.83 13.01 -13.64
N PHE A 217 9.67 11.71 -13.86
CA PHE A 217 9.13 11.17 -15.10
C PHE A 217 7.61 11.28 -15.22
N ALA A 218 6.88 11.07 -14.12
CA ALA A 218 5.44 11.28 -14.09
C ALA A 218 5.12 12.74 -14.44
N LEU A 219 5.83 13.68 -13.83
CA LEU A 219 5.71 15.11 -14.14
C LEU A 219 6.00 15.41 -15.61
N ALA A 220 7.04 14.81 -16.19
CA ALA A 220 7.35 14.97 -17.62
C ALA A 220 6.26 14.43 -18.56
N SER A 221 5.44 13.49 -18.09
CA SER A 221 4.31 12.91 -18.84
C SER A 221 2.97 13.55 -18.50
N GLY A 222 2.93 14.57 -17.63
CA GLY A 222 1.70 15.19 -17.15
C GLY A 222 0.89 14.31 -16.20
N ASP A 223 1.51 13.28 -15.63
CA ASP A 223 0.94 12.38 -14.62
C ASP A 223 1.57 12.64 -13.25
N GLU A 224 1.05 11.97 -12.21
CA GLU A 224 1.71 11.90 -10.91
C GLU A 224 2.07 10.45 -10.59
N ALA A 225 3.25 10.20 -10.02
CA ALA A 225 3.67 8.85 -9.66
C ALA A 225 2.71 8.26 -8.62
N ARG A 226 2.22 7.06 -8.89
CA ARG A 226 1.31 6.29 -8.03
C ARG A 226 1.66 4.82 -8.08
N THR A 227 1.55 4.18 -6.93
CA THR A 227 1.61 2.73 -6.78
C THR A 227 0.54 2.25 -5.81
N VAL A 228 0.42 0.93 -5.66
CA VAL A 228 -0.53 0.28 -4.76
C VAL A 228 0.24 -0.50 -3.70
N ILE A 229 0.03 -0.17 -2.42
CA ILE A 229 0.49 -1.00 -1.32
C ILE A 229 -0.36 -2.27 -1.27
N ALA A 230 0.26 -3.44 -1.21
CA ALA A 230 -0.47 -4.71 -1.27
C ALA A 230 -1.21 -5.04 0.04
N GLY A 231 -0.81 -4.43 1.18
CA GLY A 231 -1.45 -4.67 2.46
C GLY A 231 -0.73 -4.03 3.64
N TYR A 232 -1.47 -3.26 4.44
CA TYR A 232 -0.91 -2.71 5.68
C TYR A 232 -0.82 -3.77 6.79
N HIS A 233 0.21 -3.78 7.64
CA HIS A 233 1.40 -2.90 7.63
C HIS A 233 2.68 -3.61 7.17
N TRP A 234 2.59 -4.85 6.66
CA TRP A 234 3.76 -5.68 6.33
C TRP A 234 4.14 -5.71 4.86
N PHE A 235 3.27 -5.26 3.95
CA PHE A 235 3.54 -5.36 2.52
C PHE A 235 3.86 -4.00 1.91
N THR A 236 4.74 -4.03 0.91
CA THR A 236 5.07 -2.91 0.03
C THR A 236 4.22 -2.98 -1.24
N ASP A 237 4.67 -2.43 -2.36
CA ASP A 237 3.99 -2.57 -3.64
C ASP A 237 4.41 -3.82 -4.42
N TRP A 238 3.42 -4.62 -4.76
CA TRP A 238 3.58 -5.92 -5.42
C TRP A 238 2.90 -5.87 -6.79
N GLY A 239 3.65 -6.07 -7.87
CA GLY A 239 3.14 -5.94 -9.23
C GLY A 239 1.91 -6.80 -9.50
N ARG A 240 1.91 -8.07 -9.04
CA ARG A 240 0.74 -8.95 -9.15
C ARG A 240 -0.49 -8.35 -8.46
N ASN A 241 -0.37 -7.96 -7.20
CA ASN A 241 -1.49 -7.41 -6.41
C ASN A 241 -1.99 -6.09 -7.00
N THR A 242 -1.09 -5.22 -7.44
CA THR A 242 -1.43 -3.96 -8.10
C THR A 242 -2.29 -4.22 -9.34
N MET A 243 -1.87 -5.13 -10.23
CA MET A 243 -2.60 -5.38 -11.47
C MET A 243 -3.96 -6.07 -11.25
N ILE A 244 -4.05 -7.00 -10.28
CA ILE A 244 -5.34 -7.63 -9.93
C ILE A 244 -6.30 -6.60 -9.32
N SER A 245 -5.80 -5.71 -8.46
CA SER A 245 -6.65 -4.78 -7.70
C SER A 245 -6.94 -3.47 -8.44
N LEU A 246 -6.24 -3.17 -9.54
CA LEU A 246 -6.32 -1.90 -10.26
C LEU A 246 -7.78 -1.49 -10.55
N GLU A 247 -8.58 -2.41 -11.11
CA GLU A 247 -9.98 -2.13 -11.48
C GLU A 247 -10.82 -1.73 -10.26
N GLY A 248 -10.73 -2.49 -9.16
CA GLY A 248 -11.50 -2.22 -7.96
C GLY A 248 -11.05 -0.94 -7.25
N LEU A 249 -9.75 -0.70 -7.19
CA LEU A 249 -9.19 0.46 -6.49
C LEU A 249 -9.36 1.77 -7.26
N THR A 250 -9.33 1.72 -8.60
CA THR A 250 -9.27 2.92 -9.44
C THR A 250 -10.46 3.08 -10.38
N LEU A 251 -10.81 2.06 -11.17
CA LEU A 251 -11.83 2.21 -12.22
C LEU A 251 -13.23 2.25 -11.61
N SER A 252 -13.50 1.34 -10.68
CA SER A 252 -14.79 1.28 -9.97
C SER A 252 -15.06 2.51 -9.10
N THR A 253 -14.01 3.27 -8.76
CA THR A 253 -14.07 4.51 -7.96
C THR A 253 -13.95 5.79 -8.81
N GLY A 254 -13.89 5.67 -10.15
CA GLY A 254 -13.77 6.81 -11.07
C GLY A 254 -12.38 7.46 -11.12
N ARG A 255 -11.37 6.88 -10.46
CA ARG A 255 -9.99 7.35 -10.36
C ARG A 255 -9.14 6.94 -11.57
N HIS A 256 -9.63 7.24 -12.76
CA HIS A 256 -9.02 6.78 -14.02
C HIS A 256 -7.63 7.38 -14.26
N ARG A 257 -7.35 8.59 -13.74
CA ARG A 257 -6.04 9.23 -13.86
C ARG A 257 -4.98 8.46 -13.09
N GLU A 258 -5.30 8.00 -11.89
CA GLU A 258 -4.40 7.15 -11.10
C GLU A 258 -4.23 5.78 -11.74
N ALA A 259 -5.27 5.20 -12.34
CA ALA A 259 -5.16 3.95 -13.10
C ALA A 259 -4.12 4.08 -14.23
N ARG A 260 -4.22 5.15 -15.03
CA ARG A 260 -3.27 5.48 -16.10
C ARG A 260 -1.86 5.63 -15.57
N ALA A 261 -1.69 6.41 -14.50
CA ALA A 261 -0.39 6.67 -13.90
C ALA A 261 0.26 5.38 -13.38
N ILE A 262 -0.49 4.50 -12.71
CA ILE A 262 0.00 3.22 -12.22
C ILE A 262 0.47 2.33 -13.39
N LEU A 263 -0.36 2.16 -14.42
CA LEU A 263 -0.01 1.37 -15.60
C LEU A 263 1.29 1.88 -16.25
N ARG A 264 1.36 3.19 -16.52
CA ARG A 264 2.54 3.82 -17.14
C ARG A 264 3.79 3.71 -16.28
N THR A 265 3.67 3.83 -14.96
CA THR A 265 4.80 3.63 -14.03
C THR A 265 5.32 2.20 -14.12
N TYR A 266 4.44 1.20 -14.00
CA TYR A 266 4.80 -0.21 -14.03
C TYR A 266 5.36 -0.66 -15.39
N ALA A 267 4.90 -0.11 -16.50
CA ALA A 267 5.42 -0.39 -17.83
C ALA A 267 6.93 -0.17 -17.96
N ARG A 268 7.47 0.81 -17.22
CA ARG A 268 8.90 1.18 -17.27
C ARG A 268 9.78 0.22 -16.50
N TYR A 269 9.18 -0.58 -15.63
CA TYR A 269 9.84 -1.65 -14.91
C TYR A 269 9.76 -2.97 -15.66
N ILE A 270 9.12 -3.06 -16.83
CA ILE A 270 9.16 -4.28 -17.62
C ILE A 270 10.60 -4.50 -18.11
N ARG A 271 11.16 -5.67 -17.79
CA ARG A 271 12.51 -6.07 -18.17
C ARG A 271 12.51 -7.53 -18.61
N ASP A 272 13.16 -7.82 -19.73
CA ASP A 272 13.27 -9.17 -20.30
C ASP A 272 11.91 -9.89 -20.44
N GLY A 273 10.86 -9.12 -20.76
CA GLY A 273 9.49 -9.61 -20.87
C GLY A 273 8.75 -9.82 -19.56
N LEU A 274 9.30 -9.43 -18.41
CA LEU A 274 8.71 -9.64 -17.10
C LEU A 274 8.43 -8.32 -16.37
N LEU A 275 7.27 -8.24 -15.73
CA LEU A 275 6.95 -7.23 -14.72
C LEU A 275 7.52 -7.68 -13.36
N PRO A 276 8.05 -6.77 -12.52
CA PRO A 276 8.48 -7.15 -11.18
C PRO A 276 7.31 -7.65 -10.33
N ASN A 277 7.56 -8.68 -9.53
CA ASN A 277 6.63 -9.20 -8.52
C ASN A 277 6.52 -8.26 -7.32
N LEU A 278 7.66 -7.74 -6.86
CA LEU A 278 7.82 -7.03 -5.60
C LEU A 278 8.85 -5.91 -5.77
N PHE A 279 8.58 -4.75 -5.18
CA PHE A 279 9.60 -3.76 -4.85
C PHE A 279 9.90 -3.83 -3.34
N PRO A 280 11.10 -4.28 -2.94
CA PRO A 280 11.45 -4.34 -1.53
C PRO A 280 11.47 -2.94 -0.89
N GLU A 281 11.19 -2.89 0.41
CA GLU A 281 11.18 -1.63 1.15
C GLU A 281 12.56 -0.98 1.13
N GLY A 282 12.63 0.32 0.86
CA GLY A 282 13.90 1.06 0.76
C GLY A 282 14.78 0.73 -0.46
N GLU A 283 14.41 -0.26 -1.28
CA GLU A 283 15.13 -0.63 -2.49
C GLU A 283 14.60 0.08 -3.74
N ARG A 284 15.47 0.21 -4.75
CA ARG A 284 15.14 0.81 -6.05
C ARG A 284 14.84 -0.22 -7.14
N THR A 285 15.19 -1.49 -6.90
CA THR A 285 15.14 -2.54 -7.92
C THR A 285 14.03 -3.53 -7.58
N GLY A 286 13.12 -3.75 -8.53
CA GLY A 286 12.10 -4.79 -8.40
C GLY A 286 12.67 -6.20 -8.55
N LEU A 287 12.00 -7.18 -7.96
CA LEU A 287 12.33 -8.61 -8.08
C LEU A 287 11.40 -9.30 -9.08
N TYR A 288 11.94 -10.01 -10.07
CA TYR A 288 11.21 -10.49 -11.26
C TYR A 288 10.84 -11.99 -11.23
N HIS A 289 10.64 -12.56 -10.05
CA HIS A 289 10.42 -13.99 -9.85
C HIS A 289 8.93 -14.38 -9.94
N THR A 290 8.27 -14.00 -11.03
CA THR A 290 6.82 -14.18 -11.22
C THR A 290 6.47 -14.46 -12.68
N ALA A 291 5.57 -15.43 -12.90
CA ALA A 291 5.06 -15.81 -14.21
C ALA A 291 3.68 -15.20 -14.52
N ASP A 292 2.93 -14.76 -13.51
CA ASP A 292 1.56 -14.23 -13.65
C ASP A 292 1.50 -12.69 -13.66
N ALA A 293 2.39 -11.99 -12.96
CA ALA A 293 2.26 -10.53 -12.79
C ALA A 293 2.21 -9.78 -14.13
N THR A 294 3.07 -10.14 -15.09
CA THR A 294 3.06 -9.56 -16.43
C THR A 294 1.75 -9.86 -17.16
N LEU A 295 1.17 -11.04 -16.99
CA LEU A 295 -0.07 -11.40 -17.68
C LEU A 295 -1.28 -10.68 -17.08
N TRP A 296 -1.29 -10.47 -15.76
CA TRP A 296 -2.26 -9.59 -15.10
C TRP A 296 -2.15 -8.13 -15.57
N TYR A 297 -0.97 -7.68 -15.98
CA TYR A 297 -0.81 -6.35 -16.57
C TYR A 297 -1.60 -6.17 -17.88
N PHE A 298 -1.65 -7.20 -18.74
CA PHE A 298 -2.49 -7.16 -19.95
C PHE A 298 -3.98 -7.03 -19.58
N HIS A 299 -4.43 -7.83 -18.61
CA HIS A 299 -5.80 -7.74 -18.10
C HIS A 299 -6.09 -6.35 -17.54
N ALA A 300 -5.22 -5.81 -16.68
CA ALA A 300 -5.41 -4.50 -16.07
C ALA A 300 -5.47 -3.36 -17.09
N LEU A 301 -4.62 -3.41 -18.14
CA LEU A 301 -4.66 -2.46 -19.25
C LEU A 301 -5.96 -2.56 -20.05
N ASP A 302 -6.45 -3.78 -20.30
CA ASP A 302 -7.74 -3.99 -20.97
C ASP A 302 -8.90 -3.40 -20.17
N ARG A 303 -8.99 -3.69 -18.87
CA ARG A 303 -10.02 -3.10 -18.00
C ARG A 303 -9.97 -1.57 -18.04
N TYR A 304 -8.77 -0.99 -18.01
CA TYR A 304 -8.58 0.46 -18.13
C TYR A 304 -9.05 0.99 -19.50
N TYR A 305 -8.65 0.33 -20.58
CA TYR A 305 -8.99 0.75 -21.94
C TYR A 305 -10.49 0.62 -22.20
N GLU A 306 -11.14 -0.44 -21.73
CA GLU A 306 -12.59 -0.61 -21.90
C GLU A 306 -13.41 0.48 -21.20
N VAL A 307 -12.97 0.94 -20.04
CA VAL A 307 -13.65 2.01 -19.28
C VAL A 307 -13.36 3.39 -19.85
N THR A 308 -12.12 3.66 -20.27
CA THR A 308 -11.66 5.02 -20.61
C THR A 308 -11.60 5.31 -22.10
N LYS A 309 -11.46 4.26 -22.92
CA LYS A 309 -11.12 4.31 -24.35
C LYS A 309 -9.91 5.20 -24.65
N ASP A 310 -8.98 5.28 -23.71
CA ASP A 310 -7.74 6.07 -23.82
C ASP A 310 -6.75 5.41 -24.81
N ARG A 311 -6.94 5.76 -26.09
CA ARG A 311 -6.12 5.28 -27.20
C ARG A 311 -4.67 5.74 -27.12
N ASP A 312 -4.39 6.89 -26.52
CA ASP A 312 -3.02 7.42 -26.40
C ASP A 312 -2.19 6.57 -25.46
N THR A 313 -2.75 6.19 -24.31
CA THR A 313 -2.09 5.26 -23.38
C THR A 313 -1.89 3.89 -24.03
N LEU A 314 -2.89 3.37 -24.75
CA LEU A 314 -2.74 2.10 -25.47
C LEU A 314 -1.62 2.16 -26.51
N MET A 315 -1.57 3.22 -27.32
CA MET A 315 -0.54 3.42 -28.35
C MET A 315 0.88 3.48 -27.76
N VAL A 316 1.05 4.05 -26.56
CA VAL A 316 2.34 4.09 -25.85
C VAL A 316 2.73 2.72 -25.31
N LEU A 317 1.77 1.97 -24.76
CA LEU A 317 2.04 0.70 -24.07
C LEU A 317 2.12 -0.51 -25.02
N TYR A 318 1.39 -0.49 -26.13
CA TYR A 318 1.29 -1.62 -27.04
C TYR A 318 2.65 -2.10 -27.61
N PRO A 319 3.59 -1.22 -28.03
CA PRO A 319 4.92 -1.66 -28.44
C PRO A 319 5.71 -2.38 -27.33
N ILE A 320 5.55 -1.96 -26.07
CA ILE A 320 6.19 -2.61 -24.91
C ILE A 320 5.60 -4.02 -24.75
N LEU A 321 4.29 -4.17 -24.87
CA LEU A 321 3.61 -5.46 -24.78
C LEU A 321 3.93 -6.40 -25.95
N LYS A 322 4.15 -5.87 -27.16
CA LYS A 322 4.73 -6.66 -28.27
C LYS A 322 6.08 -7.26 -27.87
N SER A 323 6.97 -6.44 -27.30
CA SER A 323 8.28 -6.91 -26.83
C SER A 323 8.16 -7.96 -25.70
N VAL A 324 7.17 -7.82 -24.82
CA VAL A 324 6.88 -8.83 -23.78
C VAL A 324 6.58 -10.19 -24.42
N ILE A 325 5.68 -10.24 -25.41
CA ILE A 325 5.34 -11.50 -26.08
C ILE A 325 6.55 -12.09 -26.79
N GLU A 326 7.37 -11.27 -27.46
CA GLU A 326 8.61 -11.71 -28.11
C GLU A 326 9.62 -12.33 -27.13
N HIS A 327 9.77 -11.75 -25.94
CA HIS A 327 10.60 -12.32 -24.89
C HIS A 327 10.07 -13.69 -24.42
N HIS A 328 8.75 -13.87 -24.31
CA HIS A 328 8.17 -15.17 -23.99
C HIS A 328 8.40 -16.21 -25.10
N PHE A 329 8.45 -15.80 -26.38
CA PHE A 329 8.85 -16.67 -27.49
C PHE A 329 10.31 -17.12 -27.40
N ASN A 330 11.21 -16.20 -27.07
CA ASN A 330 12.65 -16.50 -26.95
C ASN A 330 12.99 -17.24 -25.64
N GLY A 331 12.09 -17.17 -24.65
CA GLY A 331 12.33 -17.59 -23.29
C GLY A 331 12.87 -16.43 -22.44
N THR A 332 12.29 -16.26 -21.27
CA THR A 332 12.69 -15.27 -20.28
C THR A 332 13.44 -15.96 -19.13
N HIS A 333 13.52 -15.29 -17.98
CA HIS A 333 14.08 -15.88 -16.75
C HIS A 333 13.24 -17.05 -16.22
N PHE A 334 13.85 -17.87 -15.35
CA PHE A 334 13.19 -18.94 -14.59
C PHE A 334 12.44 -20.00 -15.41
N GLY A 335 12.87 -20.22 -16.65
CA GLY A 335 12.23 -21.16 -17.57
C GLY A 335 10.83 -20.71 -18.00
N ILE A 336 10.49 -19.44 -17.80
CA ILE A 336 9.25 -18.84 -18.29
C ILE A 336 9.39 -18.63 -19.80
N GLY A 337 8.43 -19.15 -20.56
CA GLY A 337 8.42 -19.00 -22.00
C GLY A 337 7.44 -19.94 -22.68
N ILE A 338 7.25 -19.76 -23.98
CA ILE A 338 6.33 -20.55 -24.77
C ILE A 338 6.95 -21.91 -25.08
N ASP A 339 6.14 -22.96 -25.00
CA ASP A 339 6.46 -24.25 -25.61
C ASP A 339 6.00 -24.23 -27.07
N THR A 340 6.94 -24.20 -28.00
CA THR A 340 6.65 -24.04 -29.44
C THR A 340 5.80 -25.17 -30.03
N LYS A 341 5.70 -26.32 -29.36
CA LYS A 341 4.88 -27.45 -29.83
C LYS A 341 3.39 -27.20 -29.66
N ASP A 342 2.99 -26.58 -28.55
CA ASP A 342 1.57 -26.40 -28.21
C ASP A 342 1.16 -24.95 -27.97
N GLY A 343 2.11 -24.01 -28.02
CA GLY A 343 1.88 -22.58 -27.82
C GLY A 343 1.64 -22.18 -26.35
N LEU A 344 1.61 -23.14 -25.44
CA LEU A 344 1.32 -22.91 -24.02
C LEU A 344 2.54 -22.36 -23.28
N LEU A 345 2.30 -21.55 -22.25
CA LEU A 345 3.36 -21.01 -21.41
C LEU A 345 3.83 -22.05 -20.40
N LYS A 346 5.14 -22.34 -20.40
CA LYS A 346 5.79 -23.11 -19.33
C LYS A 346 6.53 -22.15 -18.39
N ALA A 347 6.58 -22.50 -17.11
CA ALA A 347 7.36 -21.79 -16.11
C ALA A 347 7.88 -22.78 -15.05
N GLY A 348 9.08 -22.55 -14.53
CA GLY A 348 9.58 -23.32 -13.40
C GLY A 348 11.10 -23.31 -13.30
N ALA A 349 11.59 -22.98 -12.11
CA ALA A 349 12.98 -23.08 -11.74
C ALA A 349 13.12 -23.74 -10.35
N PRO A 350 14.21 -24.52 -10.11
CA PRO A 350 14.52 -25.01 -8.77
C PRO A 350 14.63 -23.86 -7.76
N GLY A 351 13.99 -24.01 -6.59
CA GLY A 351 14.02 -23.00 -5.52
C GLY A 351 13.06 -21.81 -5.68
N TYR A 352 12.32 -21.70 -6.78
CA TYR A 352 11.42 -20.58 -7.03
C TYR A 352 9.93 -20.97 -7.03
N ALA A 353 9.10 -20.12 -6.44
CA ALA A 353 7.65 -20.18 -6.48
C ALA A 353 7.14 -19.03 -7.38
N LEU A 354 6.86 -19.34 -8.65
CA LEU A 354 6.64 -18.31 -9.69
C LEU A 354 5.17 -17.91 -9.89
N THR A 355 4.24 -18.50 -9.12
CA THR A 355 2.79 -18.24 -9.24
C THR A 355 2.25 -17.63 -7.95
N TRP A 356 1.03 -17.09 -7.96
CA TRP A 356 0.37 -16.52 -6.76
C TRP A 356 0.38 -17.39 -5.49
N MET A 357 0.45 -18.73 -5.62
CA MET A 357 0.73 -19.62 -4.50
C MET A 357 2.25 -19.67 -4.26
N ASP A 358 2.83 -18.61 -3.70
CA ASP A 358 4.28 -18.40 -3.58
C ASP A 358 4.86 -18.61 -2.17
N ALA A 359 4.11 -19.27 -1.28
CA ALA A 359 4.58 -19.59 0.06
C ALA A 359 5.91 -20.39 0.04
N LYS A 360 6.92 -19.84 0.69
CA LYS A 360 8.27 -20.40 0.83
C LYS A 360 8.74 -20.30 2.27
N VAL A 361 9.37 -21.36 2.78
CA VAL A 361 10.08 -21.36 4.08
C VAL A 361 11.54 -21.67 3.78
N GLU A 362 12.42 -20.69 3.99
CA GLU A 362 13.83 -20.76 3.58
C GLU A 362 13.96 -21.16 2.10
N ASP A 363 14.44 -22.37 1.81
CA ASP A 363 14.58 -22.91 0.45
C ASP A 363 13.44 -23.85 0.03
N TRP A 364 12.54 -24.18 0.94
CA TRP A 364 11.41 -25.06 0.67
C TRP A 364 10.23 -24.28 0.08
N VAL A 365 9.92 -24.56 -1.19
CA VAL A 365 8.70 -24.08 -1.86
C VAL A 365 7.53 -24.98 -1.45
N VAL A 366 6.56 -24.43 -0.74
CA VAL A 366 5.45 -25.20 -0.14
C VAL A 366 4.49 -25.70 -1.21
N THR A 367 4.21 -24.89 -2.23
CA THR A 367 3.24 -25.20 -3.30
C THR A 367 3.89 -25.01 -4.67
N PRO A 368 4.81 -25.90 -5.09
CA PRO A 368 5.50 -25.76 -6.37
C PRO A 368 4.54 -26.03 -7.54
N ARG A 369 4.31 -25.01 -8.36
CA ARG A 369 3.40 -25.08 -9.52
C ARG A 369 4.17 -24.94 -10.82
N ARG A 370 5.04 -25.92 -11.09
CA ARG A 370 5.94 -25.96 -12.25
C ARG A 370 5.23 -26.53 -13.48
N GLY A 371 5.71 -26.16 -14.66
CA GLY A 371 5.14 -26.60 -15.94
C GLY A 371 4.14 -25.58 -16.44
N LYS A 372 2.89 -25.98 -16.63
CA LYS A 372 1.86 -25.18 -17.30
C LYS A 372 0.64 -24.98 -16.38
N PRO A 373 0.70 -24.11 -15.35
CA PRO A 373 -0.44 -23.88 -14.46
C PRO A 373 -1.64 -23.32 -15.23
N VAL A 374 -2.84 -23.75 -14.84
CA VAL A 374 -4.10 -23.48 -15.57
C VAL A 374 -4.40 -21.99 -15.72
N GLU A 375 -4.33 -21.22 -14.64
CA GLU A 375 -4.59 -19.78 -14.66
C GLU A 375 -3.55 -19.00 -15.47
N ILE A 376 -2.30 -19.46 -15.50
CA ILE A 376 -1.26 -18.87 -16.35
C ILE A 376 -1.64 -19.03 -17.82
N GLN A 377 -2.19 -20.20 -18.20
CA GLN A 377 -2.63 -20.41 -19.58
C GLN A 377 -3.85 -19.55 -19.92
N GLY A 378 -4.81 -19.42 -18.99
CA GLY A 378 -5.96 -18.54 -19.16
C GLY A 378 -5.53 -17.07 -19.37
N LEU A 379 -4.63 -16.57 -18.52
CA LEU A 379 -4.09 -15.22 -18.64
C LEU A 379 -3.23 -15.04 -19.90
N TRP A 380 -2.47 -16.07 -20.30
CA TRP A 380 -1.67 -16.06 -21.53
C TRP A 380 -2.54 -15.99 -22.79
N TYR A 381 -3.57 -16.84 -22.85
CA TYR A 381 -4.57 -16.80 -23.91
C TYR A 381 -5.23 -15.43 -23.99
N ASN A 382 -5.65 -14.88 -22.84
CA ASN A 382 -6.22 -13.54 -22.74
C ASN A 382 -5.26 -12.48 -23.29
N ALA A 383 -3.99 -12.49 -22.86
CA ALA A 383 -2.99 -11.53 -23.34
C ALA A 383 -2.83 -11.57 -24.87
N ILE A 384 -2.79 -12.76 -25.50
CA ILE A 384 -2.67 -12.86 -26.95
C ILE A 384 -3.92 -12.36 -27.66
N ARG A 385 -5.12 -12.65 -27.14
CA ARG A 385 -6.37 -12.13 -27.70
C ARG A 385 -6.41 -10.61 -27.68
N LEU A 386 -6.05 -10.03 -26.55
CA LEU A 386 -5.96 -8.57 -26.38
C LEU A 386 -4.96 -7.95 -27.35
N MET A 387 -3.82 -8.61 -27.64
CA MET A 387 -2.88 -8.13 -28.66
C MET A 387 -3.51 -8.07 -30.05
N GLY A 388 -4.36 -9.04 -30.41
CA GLY A 388 -5.13 -9.03 -31.65
C GLY A 388 -6.14 -7.89 -31.72
N GLU A 389 -6.90 -7.69 -30.65
CA GLU A 389 -7.90 -6.62 -30.55
C GLU A 389 -7.26 -5.23 -30.61
N TRP A 390 -6.20 -5.01 -29.83
CA TRP A 390 -5.47 -3.74 -29.82
C TRP A 390 -4.72 -3.47 -31.13
N ALA A 391 -4.25 -4.51 -31.83
CA ALA A 391 -3.72 -4.34 -33.18
C ALA A 391 -4.77 -3.71 -34.10
N GLY A 392 -6.00 -4.22 -34.09
CA GLY A 392 -7.12 -3.66 -34.84
C GLY A 392 -7.43 -2.21 -34.50
N GLU A 393 -7.52 -1.87 -33.20
CA GLU A 393 -7.75 -0.50 -32.72
C GLU A 393 -6.64 0.50 -33.12
N LEU A 394 -5.41 -0.02 -33.29
CA LEU A 394 -4.26 0.77 -33.71
C LEU A 394 -4.04 0.75 -35.24
N GLY A 395 -4.83 -0.02 -35.99
CA GLY A 395 -4.70 -0.17 -37.45
C GLY A 395 -3.54 -1.07 -37.88
N GLU A 396 -3.02 -1.93 -36.99
CA GLU A 396 -2.06 -2.98 -37.29
C GLU A 396 -2.78 -4.32 -37.60
N GLY A 397 -2.09 -5.25 -38.28
CA GLY A 397 -2.67 -6.57 -38.59
C GLY A 397 -2.73 -7.51 -37.37
N SER A 398 -3.84 -8.25 -37.23
CA SER A 398 -4.09 -9.17 -36.10
C SER A 398 -3.79 -10.64 -36.41
N ASP A 399 -3.58 -11.02 -37.67
CA ASP A 399 -3.51 -12.43 -38.13
C ASP A 399 -2.55 -13.31 -37.31
N ARG A 400 -1.38 -12.78 -36.95
CA ARG A 400 -0.39 -13.48 -36.12
C ARG A 400 -0.95 -13.81 -34.74
N TRP A 401 -1.64 -12.86 -34.13
CA TRP A 401 -2.22 -13.00 -32.79
C TRP A 401 -3.39 -13.96 -32.82
N ASP A 402 -4.25 -13.86 -33.84
CA ASP A 402 -5.41 -14.74 -34.01
C ASP A 402 -4.99 -16.20 -34.20
N GLY A 403 -3.98 -16.45 -35.03
CA GLY A 403 -3.41 -17.79 -35.22
C GLY A 403 -2.82 -18.37 -33.94
N LEU A 404 -2.02 -17.59 -33.21
CA LEU A 404 -1.44 -18.02 -31.94
C LEU A 404 -2.52 -18.29 -30.88
N ALA A 405 -3.50 -17.39 -30.75
CA ALA A 405 -4.56 -17.55 -29.78
C ALA A 405 -5.43 -18.77 -30.10
N LYS A 406 -5.64 -19.10 -31.38
CA LYS A 406 -6.30 -20.35 -31.78
C LYS A 406 -5.48 -21.57 -31.32
N GLN A 407 -4.18 -21.61 -31.60
CA GLN A 407 -3.32 -22.72 -31.18
C GLN A 407 -3.34 -22.91 -29.66
N VAL A 408 -3.20 -21.82 -28.89
CA VAL A 408 -3.22 -21.85 -27.42
C VAL A 408 -4.56 -22.37 -26.90
N GLY A 409 -5.68 -21.90 -27.46
CA GLY A 409 -7.02 -22.34 -27.06
C GLY A 409 -7.26 -23.82 -27.34
N ASP A 410 -6.87 -24.31 -28.53
CA ASP A 410 -7.01 -25.72 -28.89
C ASP A 410 -6.14 -26.62 -27.97
N SER A 411 -4.88 -26.24 -27.75
CA SER A 411 -3.94 -26.96 -26.88
C SER A 411 -4.38 -26.97 -25.42
N PHE A 412 -4.92 -25.86 -24.90
CA PHE A 412 -5.42 -25.78 -23.54
C PHE A 412 -6.56 -26.78 -23.31
N ASN A 413 -7.56 -26.77 -24.20
CA ASN A 413 -8.69 -27.69 -24.10
C ASN A 413 -8.26 -29.15 -24.25
N ALA A 414 -7.33 -29.44 -25.17
CA ALA A 414 -6.81 -30.80 -25.33
C ALA A 414 -6.04 -31.30 -24.09
N ARG A 415 -5.40 -30.40 -23.34
CA ARG A 415 -4.52 -30.76 -22.22
C ARG A 415 -5.21 -30.76 -20.86
N PHE A 416 -6.05 -29.77 -20.56
CA PHE A 416 -6.56 -29.53 -19.22
C PHE A 416 -8.04 -29.90 -19.05
N TRP A 417 -8.84 -29.87 -20.11
CA TRP A 417 -10.27 -30.15 -19.97
C TRP A 417 -10.52 -31.65 -19.78
N TYR A 418 -11.16 -32.01 -18.66
CA TYR A 418 -11.57 -33.37 -18.37
C TYR A 418 -13.08 -33.55 -18.57
N SER A 419 -13.47 -33.96 -19.78
CA SER A 419 -14.86 -34.01 -20.22
C SER A 419 -15.79 -34.85 -19.32
N SER A 420 -15.33 -35.98 -18.78
CA SER A 420 -16.18 -36.83 -17.95
C SER A 420 -16.38 -36.30 -16.53
N GLY A 421 -15.48 -35.46 -16.03
CA GLY A 421 -15.60 -34.82 -14.70
C GLY A 421 -16.16 -33.40 -14.75
N GLY A 422 -16.13 -32.74 -15.91
CA GLY A 422 -16.62 -31.37 -16.06
C GLY A 422 -15.74 -30.31 -15.38
N TYR A 423 -14.42 -30.59 -15.23
CA TYR A 423 -13.46 -29.69 -14.58
C TYR A 423 -12.11 -29.68 -15.31
N LEU A 424 -11.25 -28.75 -14.91
CA LEU A 424 -9.86 -28.61 -15.41
C LEU A 424 -8.90 -29.42 -14.54
N TYR A 425 -7.96 -30.15 -15.16
CA TYR A 425 -6.94 -30.95 -14.51
C TYR A 425 -5.73 -30.14 -14.01
#